data_AF-Q07G48-F1
#
_entry.id   AF-Q07G48-F1
#
_cell.length_a   1.000
_cell.length_b   1.000
_cell.length_c   1.000
_cell.angle_alpha   90.00
_cell.angle_beta   90.00
_cell.angle_gamma   90.00
#
_symmetry.space_group_name_H-M   'P 1'
#
loop_
_entity.id
_entity.type
_entity.pdbx_description
1 polymer ?
#
loop_
_entity_poly.entity_id
_entity_poly.type
_entity_poly.pdbx_seq_one_letter_code
_entity_poly.pdbx_strand_id
1 'polypeptide(L)'
;MGPCGSLSAYVYVLAVVVSSSRLHTLAASFYGESFVELKTAESFSKSTLHLKFRTSKPDGLLFLAAGKKQYSLLELHSGHVQGKIDFGEGEQILLPKNGPRLDDLEWHVVKLHHENADVVLSVDQHINSSLRVAGGLQEFSVHYGLYVGGFSDLDVSYAKILPNHFRGCLDEVVFNNQELLSSLRPYPGLKNVHEVSLGCSDEFFVSEDDPMSLFSSKSYVVLPPWTLEEGGVWECLLQSSAGKGLLLYQSGSVGNFISLEIQDYILKAHLRKGNSLIQLSTLNPITEHKWHHIKLKLSAKHFHLTLDEETVKASLTLNSKIAHLNGPLFVGGVNDAARKVLISSLGAVPGKHAKVVSFKGCIKNIKVNSKIYGLKNALATKDVSPGCKTEMLLTTSPVNKADEMHLNTAAPSTSLVTTTTAATQNNAKHHFIVLNNLVVQEGGRAPLQSKHIKLNLDFKKLGVRQSQITFKIVKYPQSGQLKIDVPTTQKKNPGIPRERTSVDAA
;
A
#
# COMPACT_ATOMS: atom_id res chain seq x y z
N MET A 1 71.06 42.50 -11.15
CA MET A 1 70.21 42.79 -9.98
C MET A 1 68.78 42.42 -10.40
N GLY A 2 68.30 41.23 -10.05
CA GLY A 2 67.45 41.03 -8.87
C GLY A 2 65.97 41.16 -9.29
N PRO A 3 65.15 40.08 -9.24
CA PRO A 3 63.90 39.98 -10.00
C PRO A 3 62.69 40.58 -9.27
N CYS A 4 61.74 41.15 -10.01
CA CYS A 4 60.42 41.53 -9.50
C CYS A 4 59.38 40.59 -10.14
N GLY A 5 58.75 39.77 -9.29
CA GLY A 5 57.79 38.75 -9.70
C GLY A 5 56.48 39.33 -10.23
N SER A 6 55.96 38.69 -11.28
CA SER A 6 54.59 38.87 -11.76
C SER A 6 53.77 37.66 -11.30
N LEU A 7 52.85 37.88 -10.36
CA LEU A 7 51.81 36.91 -9.99
C LEU A 7 50.71 36.94 -11.06
N SER A 8 50.59 35.84 -11.80
CA SER A 8 49.42 35.54 -12.63
C SER A 8 48.28 35.05 -11.74
N ALA A 9 47.22 35.85 -11.62
CA ALA A 9 46.00 35.49 -10.91
C ALA A 9 45.16 34.51 -11.74
N TYR A 10 45.10 33.24 -11.32
CA TYR A 10 44.10 32.29 -11.80
C TYR A 10 42.84 32.41 -10.93
N VAL A 11 41.78 32.98 -11.51
CA VAL A 11 40.43 32.98 -10.92
C VAL A 11 39.83 31.60 -11.15
N TYR A 12 39.80 30.77 -10.11
CA TYR A 12 39.00 29.54 -10.11
C TYR A 12 37.55 29.90 -9.74
N VAL A 13 36.66 29.89 -10.72
CA VAL A 13 35.21 29.91 -10.50
C VAL A 13 34.82 28.53 -9.96
N LEU A 14 34.68 28.42 -8.63
CA LEU A 14 34.08 27.27 -7.98
C LEU A 14 32.57 27.30 -8.25
N ALA A 15 32.14 26.58 -9.29
CA ALA A 15 30.75 26.21 -9.45
C ALA A 15 30.39 25.26 -8.30
N VAL A 16 29.72 25.79 -7.27
CA VAL A 16 29.07 24.98 -6.25
C VAL A 16 27.91 24.27 -6.94
N VAL A 17 28.16 23.05 -7.42
CA VAL A 17 27.09 22.10 -7.68
C VAL A 17 26.51 21.80 -6.31
N VAL A 18 25.40 22.46 -5.98
CA VAL A 18 24.53 22.05 -4.88
C VAL A 18 24.02 20.68 -5.29
N SER A 19 24.77 19.63 -4.93
CA SER A 19 24.23 18.28 -4.90
C SER A 19 23.06 18.36 -3.93
N SER A 20 21.85 18.33 -4.46
CA SER A 20 20.62 18.25 -3.70
C SER A 20 20.71 17.01 -2.82
N SER A 21 21.27 17.15 -1.62
CA SER A 21 20.97 16.28 -0.50
C SER A 21 19.45 16.31 -0.42
N ARG A 22 18.79 15.22 -0.83
CA ARG A 22 17.34 15.10 -0.73
C ARG A 22 16.96 15.54 0.68
N LEU A 23 16.38 16.74 0.82
CA LEU A 23 15.64 17.06 2.02
C LEU A 23 14.68 15.89 2.18
N HIS A 24 14.66 15.28 3.36
CA HIS A 24 13.71 14.22 3.64
C HIS A 24 12.33 14.84 3.42
N THR A 25 11.70 14.53 2.27
CA THR A 25 10.31 14.88 2.04
C THR A 25 9.52 14.09 3.07
N LEU A 26 8.91 14.81 4.02
CA LEU A 26 8.02 14.24 5.05
C LEU A 26 6.68 13.78 4.44
N ALA A 27 6.52 13.94 3.12
CA ALA A 27 5.43 13.38 2.36
C ALA A 27 5.13 11.94 2.78
N ALA A 28 3.85 11.61 2.84
CA ALA A 28 3.37 10.29 3.16
C ALA A 28 2.39 9.81 2.09
N SER A 29 2.46 8.52 1.77
CA SER A 29 1.60 7.87 0.78
C SER A 29 0.34 7.30 1.43
N PHE A 30 -0.80 7.62 0.83
CA PHE A 30 -2.11 7.12 1.17
C PHE A 30 -2.64 6.27 0.01
N TYR A 31 -3.13 5.09 0.33
CA TYR A 31 -3.41 4.01 -0.62
C TYR A 31 -4.91 3.73 -0.75
N GLY A 32 -5.80 4.70 -0.47
CA GLY A 32 -7.25 4.59 -0.72
C GLY A 32 -8.07 3.78 0.30
N GLU A 33 -7.40 3.16 1.28
CA GLU A 33 -8.01 2.77 2.56
C GLU A 33 -7.19 3.32 3.75
N SER A 34 -6.16 4.09 3.46
CA SER A 34 -5.21 4.62 4.44
C SER A 34 -5.78 5.78 5.23
N PHE A 35 -5.31 5.93 6.47
CA PHE A 35 -5.63 7.10 7.28
C PHE A 35 -4.60 7.34 8.38
N VAL A 36 -4.53 8.59 8.82
CA VAL A 36 -3.96 8.97 10.12
C VAL A 36 -5.07 9.59 10.95
N GLU A 37 -5.29 9.05 12.14
CA GLU A 37 -6.24 9.55 13.14
C GLU A 37 -5.46 10.04 14.36
N LEU A 38 -5.79 11.25 14.81
CA LEU A 38 -5.32 11.82 16.06
C LEU A 38 -6.53 12.10 16.96
N LYS A 39 -6.59 11.42 18.09
CA LYS A 39 -7.62 11.63 19.11
C LYS A 39 -7.30 12.89 19.90
N THR A 40 -8.12 13.90 19.68
CA THR A 40 -8.11 15.15 20.44
C THR A 40 -9.54 15.62 20.61
N ALA A 41 -9.79 16.39 21.68
CA ALA A 41 -11.09 16.96 21.98
C ALA A 41 -10.88 18.41 22.42
N GLU A 42 -11.12 19.33 21.49
CA GLU A 42 -10.82 20.75 21.64
C GLU A 42 -11.84 21.58 20.86
N SER A 43 -12.10 22.78 21.35
CA SER A 43 -13.00 23.75 20.74
C SER A 43 -12.23 24.99 20.33
N PHE A 44 -12.53 25.51 19.15
CA PHE A 44 -11.77 26.60 18.54
C PHE A 44 -12.71 27.64 17.92
N SER A 45 -12.48 28.92 18.24
CA SER A 45 -13.03 30.08 17.50
C SER A 45 -12.13 30.51 16.33
N LYS A 46 -10.91 29.97 16.27
CA LYS A 46 -9.94 30.17 15.21
C LYS A 46 -9.25 28.86 14.88
N SER A 47 -9.21 28.49 13.60
CA SER A 47 -8.44 27.34 13.13
C SER A 47 -7.68 27.63 11.84
N THR A 48 -6.57 26.92 11.69
CA THR A 48 -5.70 26.99 10.51
C THR A 48 -5.32 25.59 10.11
N LEU A 49 -5.63 25.23 8.87
CA LEU A 49 -5.14 24.03 8.20
C LEU A 49 -4.26 24.48 7.04
N HIS A 50 -3.08 23.89 6.95
CA HIS A 50 -2.18 23.96 5.79
C HIS A 50 -1.83 22.53 5.41
N LEU A 51 -1.87 22.21 4.11
CA LEU A 51 -1.36 20.95 3.60
C LEU A 51 -0.90 21.07 2.16
N LYS A 52 -0.06 20.12 1.75
CA LYS A 52 0.29 19.85 0.36
C LYS A 52 -0.28 18.51 -0.06
N PHE A 53 -0.77 18.41 -1.29
CA PHE A 53 -1.21 17.14 -1.84
C PHE A 53 -0.75 16.95 -3.27
N ARG A 54 -0.66 15.69 -3.68
CA ARG A 54 -0.34 15.26 -5.04
C ARG A 54 -1.11 14.00 -5.38
N THR A 55 -1.95 14.03 -6.42
CA THR A 55 -2.78 12.87 -6.81
C THR A 55 -3.21 12.91 -8.28
N SER A 56 -3.59 11.75 -8.82
CA SER A 56 -4.32 11.60 -10.08
C SER A 56 -5.80 11.26 -9.86
N LYS A 57 -6.27 11.21 -8.60
CA LYS A 57 -7.65 10.91 -8.27
C LYS A 57 -8.47 12.19 -8.19
N PRO A 58 -9.63 12.26 -8.89
CA PRO A 58 -10.47 13.44 -8.87
C PRO A 58 -11.22 13.62 -7.55
N ASP A 59 -11.36 12.56 -6.75
CA ASP A 59 -12.13 12.56 -5.51
C ASP A 59 -11.32 11.95 -4.36
N GLY A 60 -11.41 12.53 -3.16
CA GLY A 60 -10.78 11.97 -1.96
C GLY A 60 -10.72 12.91 -0.76
N LEU A 61 -10.86 12.36 0.44
CA LEU A 61 -10.76 13.09 1.70
C LEU A 61 -9.31 13.53 2.01
N LEU A 62 -9.02 14.83 2.02
CA LEU A 62 -7.68 15.31 2.42
C LEU A 62 -7.57 15.40 3.94
N PHE A 63 -8.55 16.03 4.58
CA PHE A 63 -8.57 16.27 6.02
C PHE A 63 -10.00 16.32 6.57
N LEU A 64 -10.20 15.86 7.80
CA LEU A 64 -11.44 15.97 8.55
C LEU A 64 -11.14 16.25 10.03
N ALA A 65 -11.69 17.32 10.56
CA ALA A 65 -11.87 17.53 11.98
C ALA A 65 -13.32 17.13 12.35
N ALA A 66 -13.48 16.14 13.23
CA ALA A 66 -14.78 15.51 13.49
C ALA A 66 -15.32 15.83 14.89
N GLY A 67 -16.50 16.45 14.94
CA GLY A 67 -17.30 16.70 16.14
C GLY A 67 -18.57 15.84 16.19
N LYS A 68 -19.44 16.06 17.18
CA LYS A 68 -20.71 15.29 17.32
C LYS A 68 -21.70 15.53 16.18
N LYS A 69 -21.95 16.81 15.90
CA LYS A 69 -22.77 17.29 14.78
C LYS A 69 -22.00 18.27 13.88
N GLN A 70 -20.88 18.76 14.40
CA GLN A 70 -20.03 19.74 13.75
C GLN A 70 -18.91 19.01 13.02
N TYR A 71 -18.48 19.52 11.87
CA TYR A 71 -17.26 19.05 11.22
C TYR A 71 -16.63 20.17 10.38
N SER A 72 -15.34 20.04 10.13
CA SER A 72 -14.63 20.80 9.11
C SER A 72 -13.85 19.81 8.26
N LEU A 73 -14.15 19.75 6.97
CA LEU A 73 -13.50 18.83 6.04
C LEU A 73 -12.93 19.58 4.84
N LEU A 74 -11.84 19.03 4.32
CA LEU A 74 -11.24 19.43 3.06
C LEU A 74 -11.15 18.19 2.16
N GLU A 75 -11.64 18.31 0.94
CA GLU A 75 -11.69 17.18 0.00
C GLU A 75 -11.39 17.63 -1.43
N LEU A 76 -10.97 16.67 -2.24
CA LEU A 76 -11.08 16.75 -3.69
C LEU A 76 -12.43 16.23 -4.12
N HIS A 77 -13.07 16.95 -5.03
CA HIS A 77 -14.31 16.55 -5.67
C HIS A 77 -14.29 16.95 -7.14
N SER A 78 -14.42 15.97 -8.04
CA SER A 78 -14.31 16.18 -9.49
C SER A 78 -13.05 16.96 -9.91
N GLY A 79 -11.92 16.70 -9.24
CA GLY A 79 -10.63 17.32 -9.50
C GLY A 79 -10.44 18.72 -8.89
N HIS A 80 -11.41 19.24 -8.14
CA HIS A 80 -11.33 20.56 -7.51
C HIS A 80 -11.31 20.42 -5.99
N VAL A 81 -10.56 21.29 -5.31
CA VAL A 81 -10.56 21.34 -3.85
C VAL A 81 -11.81 22.07 -3.37
N GLN A 82 -12.51 21.48 -2.40
CA GLN A 82 -13.61 22.12 -1.69
C GLN A 82 -13.43 21.96 -0.17
N GLY A 83 -13.77 23.02 0.56
CA GLY A 83 -13.88 22.98 2.02
C GLY A 83 -15.35 22.93 2.42
N LYS A 84 -15.72 22.07 3.36
CA LYS A 84 -17.07 22.07 3.94
C LYS A 84 -16.97 22.22 5.45
N ILE A 85 -17.82 23.05 6.02
CA ILE A 85 -17.84 23.32 7.46
C ILE A 85 -19.27 23.36 7.96
N ASP A 86 -19.54 22.68 9.06
CA ASP A 86 -20.81 22.69 9.75
C ASP A 86 -20.57 22.99 11.22
N PHE A 87 -21.16 24.08 11.71
CA PHE A 87 -21.10 24.50 13.12
C PHE A 87 -22.26 23.91 13.95
N GLY A 88 -23.07 23.02 13.38
CA GLY A 88 -24.23 22.38 14.00
C GLY A 88 -25.56 22.96 13.56
N GLU A 89 -25.54 23.98 12.69
CA GLU A 89 -26.72 24.69 12.16
C GLU A 89 -26.88 24.50 10.63
N GLY A 90 -26.02 23.70 10.00
CA GLY A 90 -26.09 23.37 8.58
C GLY A 90 -24.76 23.52 7.85
N GLU A 91 -24.54 22.66 6.86
CA GLU A 91 -23.31 22.64 6.05
C GLU A 91 -23.16 23.91 5.21
N GLN A 92 -21.96 24.47 5.25
CA GLN A 92 -21.51 25.55 4.40
C GLN A 92 -20.38 25.03 3.49
N ILE A 93 -20.48 25.30 2.19
CA ILE A 93 -19.53 24.83 1.19
C ILE A 93 -18.71 26.01 0.65
N LEU A 94 -17.39 25.89 0.75
CA LEU A 94 -16.41 26.80 0.15
C LEU A 94 -15.81 26.14 -1.09
N LEU A 95 -16.22 26.64 -2.25
CA LEU A 95 -15.69 26.21 -3.54
C LEU A 95 -14.98 27.40 -4.23
N PRO A 96 -13.72 27.26 -4.66
CA PRO A 96 -13.07 28.27 -5.48
C PRO A 96 -13.73 28.36 -6.86
N LYS A 97 -14.10 29.57 -7.29
CA LYS A 97 -14.70 29.80 -8.61
C LYS A 97 -13.63 29.68 -9.71
N ASN A 98 -13.92 28.92 -10.77
CA ASN A 98 -13.07 28.77 -11.95
C ASN A 98 -11.64 28.28 -11.66
N GLY A 99 -11.44 27.49 -10.60
CA GLY A 99 -10.15 26.85 -10.35
C GLY A 99 -9.82 25.79 -11.42
N PRO A 100 -8.54 25.56 -11.75
CA PRO A 100 -8.15 24.44 -12.59
C PRO A 100 -8.38 23.12 -11.85
N ARG A 101 -8.37 22.02 -12.60
CA ARG A 101 -8.29 20.68 -12.02
C ARG A 101 -6.91 20.47 -11.41
N LEU A 102 -6.87 19.80 -10.26
CA LEU A 102 -5.68 19.61 -9.41
C LEU A 102 -5.32 18.12 -9.25
N ASP A 103 -5.97 17.25 -10.03
CA ASP A 103 -5.66 15.83 -10.13
C ASP A 103 -4.66 15.54 -11.27
N ASP A 104 -3.66 16.41 -11.42
CA ASP A 104 -2.68 16.43 -12.51
C ASP A 104 -1.33 15.76 -12.16
N LEU A 105 -1.22 15.19 -10.96
CA LEU A 105 0.02 14.66 -10.38
C LEU A 105 1.11 15.71 -10.13
N GLU A 106 0.76 16.96 -9.89
CA GLU A 106 1.66 17.98 -9.34
C GLU A 106 1.37 18.25 -7.85
N TRP A 107 2.31 18.94 -7.19
CA TRP A 107 2.13 19.34 -5.79
C TRP A 107 1.31 20.62 -5.72
N HIS A 108 0.18 20.55 -5.04
CA HIS A 108 -0.67 21.71 -4.76
C HIS A 108 -0.67 22.04 -3.26
N VAL A 109 -0.70 23.33 -2.94
CA VAL A 109 -0.76 23.85 -1.56
C VAL A 109 -2.18 24.32 -1.28
N VAL A 110 -2.77 23.84 -0.19
CA VAL A 110 -4.09 24.28 0.26
C VAL A 110 -4.00 24.81 1.67
N LYS A 111 -4.66 25.95 1.91
CA LYS A 111 -4.87 26.47 3.26
C LYS A 111 -6.34 26.73 3.49
N LEU A 112 -6.85 26.24 4.60
CA LEU A 112 -8.19 26.54 5.10
C LEU A 112 -8.04 27.29 6.42
N HIS A 113 -8.52 28.52 6.46
CA HIS A 113 -8.48 29.37 7.63
C HIS A 113 -9.89 29.71 8.08
N HIS A 114 -10.15 29.59 9.37
CA HIS A 114 -11.39 30.01 10.00
C HIS A 114 -11.07 30.94 11.17
N GLU A 115 -11.72 32.08 11.23
CA GLU A 115 -11.65 33.04 12.33
C GLU A 115 -13.00 33.72 12.51
N ASN A 116 -13.65 33.48 13.65
CA ASN A 116 -14.99 33.98 13.96
C ASN A 116 -16.01 33.55 12.87
N ALA A 117 -16.59 34.50 12.14
CA ALA A 117 -17.55 34.21 11.08
C ALA A 117 -16.88 33.97 9.72
N ASP A 118 -15.60 34.30 9.57
CA ASP A 118 -14.93 34.31 8.27
C ASP A 118 -14.18 32.98 8.06
N VAL A 119 -14.48 32.33 6.94
CA VAL A 119 -13.80 31.11 6.49
C VAL A 119 -13.19 31.38 5.12
N VAL A 120 -11.90 31.10 4.98
CA VAL A 120 -11.11 31.39 3.78
C VAL A 120 -10.39 30.13 3.33
N LEU A 121 -10.66 29.71 2.11
CA LEU A 121 -9.96 28.65 1.41
C LEU A 121 -9.03 29.28 0.36
N SER A 122 -7.75 28.90 0.39
CA SER A 122 -6.77 29.30 -0.62
C SER A 122 -6.10 28.08 -1.24
N VAL A 123 -5.90 28.11 -2.55
CA VAL A 123 -5.21 27.08 -3.33
C VAL A 123 -4.09 27.74 -4.13
N ASP A 124 -2.89 27.19 -4.03
CA ASP A 124 -1.66 27.63 -4.73
C ASP A 124 -1.39 29.14 -4.65
N GLN A 125 -1.79 29.79 -3.55
CA GLN A 125 -1.64 31.22 -3.27
C GLN A 125 -2.37 32.18 -4.23
N HIS A 126 -2.99 31.67 -5.30
CA HIS A 126 -3.59 32.48 -6.36
C HIS A 126 -5.11 32.38 -6.43
N ILE A 127 -5.68 31.30 -5.88
CA ILE A 127 -7.12 31.03 -5.97
C ILE A 127 -7.69 31.06 -4.56
N ASN A 128 -8.51 32.07 -4.29
CA ASN A 128 -9.12 32.27 -2.98
C ASN A 128 -10.63 32.20 -3.06
N SER A 129 -11.25 31.55 -2.10
CA SER A 129 -12.69 31.56 -1.85
C SER A 129 -12.91 31.92 -0.39
N SER A 130 -13.79 32.88 -0.13
CA SER A 130 -14.13 33.31 1.22
C SER A 130 -15.62 33.23 1.43
N LEU A 131 -16.03 32.75 2.59
CA LEU A 131 -17.40 32.71 3.04
C LEU A 131 -17.49 33.37 4.41
N ARG A 132 -18.54 34.16 4.62
CA ARG A 132 -18.91 34.69 5.93
C ARG A 132 -20.14 33.94 6.42
N VAL A 133 -19.99 33.18 7.50
CA VAL A 133 -21.07 32.42 8.14
C VAL A 133 -22.04 33.40 8.80
N ALA A 134 -23.33 33.29 8.49
CA ALA A 134 -24.34 34.23 8.95
C ALA A 134 -25.01 33.74 10.24
N GLY A 135 -24.82 34.46 11.34
CA GLY A 135 -25.42 34.11 12.64
C GLY A 135 -24.90 32.78 13.23
N GLY A 136 -25.43 32.40 14.40
CA GLY A 136 -25.16 31.09 15.00
C GLY A 136 -23.85 30.94 15.78
N LEU A 137 -23.59 29.70 16.22
CA LEU A 137 -22.32 29.30 16.85
C LEU A 137 -21.17 29.41 15.84
N GLN A 138 -20.11 30.12 16.23
CA GLN A 138 -18.86 30.26 15.46
C GLN A 138 -17.71 29.46 16.09
N GLU A 139 -17.99 28.76 17.18
CA GLU A 139 -17.05 27.87 17.84
C GLU A 139 -17.24 26.45 17.32
N PHE A 140 -16.16 25.88 16.78
CA PHE A 140 -16.12 24.53 16.25
C PHE A 140 -15.48 23.60 17.27
N SER A 141 -16.19 22.53 17.66
CA SER A 141 -15.74 21.59 18.69
C SER A 141 -15.44 20.21 18.11
N VAL A 142 -14.16 19.85 18.09
CA VAL A 142 -13.68 18.51 17.77
C VAL A 142 -13.93 17.59 18.95
N HIS A 143 -14.54 16.44 18.70
CA HIS A 143 -14.88 15.47 19.74
C HIS A 143 -14.30 14.08 19.46
N TYR A 144 -14.29 13.68 18.19
CA TYR A 144 -13.81 12.36 17.77
C TYR A 144 -12.33 12.39 17.36
N GLY A 145 -11.87 13.53 16.85
CA GLY A 145 -10.46 13.76 16.54
C GLY A 145 -10.24 14.38 15.16
N LEU A 146 -8.98 14.37 14.75
CA LEU A 146 -8.51 14.81 13.44
C LEU A 146 -8.14 13.60 12.59
N TYR A 147 -8.50 13.64 11.32
CA TYR A 147 -8.34 12.57 10.36
C TYR A 147 -7.67 13.12 9.11
N VAL A 148 -6.68 12.39 8.60
CA VAL A 148 -5.91 12.76 7.40
C VAL A 148 -6.01 11.62 6.40
N GLY A 149 -6.36 11.95 5.15
CA GLY A 149 -6.46 11.01 4.03
C GLY A 149 -7.65 10.04 4.08
N GLY A 150 -8.24 9.80 5.24
CA GLY A 150 -9.32 8.83 5.41
C GLY A 150 -9.70 8.75 6.88
N PHE A 151 -10.61 7.83 7.21
CA PHE A 151 -11.08 7.65 8.58
C PHE A 151 -11.25 6.17 8.91
N SER A 152 -11.16 5.82 10.19
CA SER A 152 -11.65 4.53 10.68
C SER A 152 -13.17 4.56 10.80
N ASP A 153 -13.80 3.54 11.39
CA ASP A 153 -15.23 3.59 11.67
C ASP A 153 -15.59 4.82 12.53
N LEU A 154 -16.34 5.76 11.95
CA LEU A 154 -16.86 6.97 12.59
C LEU A 154 -18.36 6.84 12.80
N ASP A 155 -18.79 6.77 14.06
CA ASP A 155 -20.21 6.69 14.43
C ASP A 155 -20.83 8.08 14.57
N VAL A 156 -21.03 8.75 13.43
CA VAL A 156 -21.59 10.11 13.33
C VAL A 156 -22.66 10.18 12.25
N SER A 157 -23.66 11.05 12.43
CA SER A 157 -24.80 11.16 11.51
C SER A 157 -24.39 11.55 10.08
N TYR A 158 -23.30 12.31 9.95
CA TYR A 158 -22.76 12.76 8.67
C TYR A 158 -21.77 11.78 8.02
N ALA A 159 -21.50 10.61 8.63
CA ALA A 159 -20.54 9.64 8.09
C ALA A 159 -20.91 9.17 6.66
N LYS A 160 -22.21 9.15 6.33
CA LYS A 160 -22.72 8.71 5.02
C LYS A 160 -22.44 9.68 3.87
N ILE A 161 -22.15 10.95 4.18
CA ILE A 161 -21.86 11.98 3.19
C ILE A 161 -20.36 12.27 3.09
N LEU A 162 -19.53 11.60 3.90
CA LEU A 162 -18.08 11.75 3.82
C LEU A 162 -17.57 11.17 2.50
N PRO A 163 -16.58 11.82 1.87
CA PRO A 163 -15.96 11.32 0.66
C PRO A 163 -15.20 10.02 0.87
N ASN A 164 -14.87 9.37 -0.25
CA ASN A 164 -13.94 8.25 -0.27
C ASN A 164 -12.56 8.65 0.28
N HIS A 165 -11.80 7.66 0.73
CA HIS A 165 -10.46 7.90 1.24
C HIS A 165 -9.54 8.36 0.11
N PHE A 166 -8.64 9.26 0.43
CA PHE A 166 -7.62 9.77 -0.46
C PHE A 166 -6.62 8.70 -0.84
N ARG A 167 -6.20 8.80 -2.11
CA ARG A 167 -5.14 8.01 -2.69
C ARG A 167 -4.18 8.96 -3.38
N GLY A 168 -2.92 8.96 -2.96
CA GLY A 168 -1.90 9.92 -3.40
C GLY A 168 -0.93 10.24 -2.28
N CYS A 169 -0.28 11.39 -2.38
CA CYS A 169 0.70 11.85 -1.41
C CYS A 169 0.21 13.10 -0.69
N LEU A 170 0.40 13.16 0.63
CA LEU A 170 0.16 14.34 1.46
C LEU A 170 1.47 14.75 2.13
N ASP A 171 1.73 16.05 2.25
CA ASP A 171 2.89 16.59 2.93
C ASP A 171 2.49 17.85 3.72
N GLU A 172 3.29 18.22 4.72
CA GLU A 172 3.09 19.40 5.57
C GLU A 172 1.65 19.57 6.10
N VAL A 173 1.04 18.50 6.64
CA VAL A 173 -0.35 18.56 7.13
C VAL A 173 -0.36 19.16 8.53
N VAL A 174 -0.40 20.49 8.58
CA VAL A 174 -0.37 21.28 9.80
C VAL A 174 -1.76 21.77 10.15
N PHE A 175 -2.28 21.36 11.29
CA PHE A 175 -3.51 21.90 11.87
C PHE A 175 -3.20 22.61 13.18
N ASN A 176 -3.53 23.89 13.31
CA ASN A 176 -3.28 24.70 14.52
C ASN A 176 -1.87 24.55 15.09
N ASN A 177 -0.86 24.73 14.23
CA ASN A 177 0.57 24.58 14.54
C ASN A 177 1.02 23.16 14.91
N GLN A 178 0.16 22.15 14.77
CA GLN A 178 0.49 20.75 14.97
C GLN A 178 0.66 20.02 13.62
N GLU A 179 1.87 19.51 13.36
CA GLU A 179 2.17 18.69 12.17
C GLU A 179 1.72 17.23 12.39
N LEU A 180 0.67 16.83 11.66
CA LEU A 180 0.00 15.55 11.83
C LEU A 180 0.76 14.38 11.20
N LEU A 181 1.67 14.63 10.24
CA LEU A 181 2.47 13.59 9.57
C LEU A 181 3.91 13.47 10.11
N SER A 182 4.29 14.28 11.10
CA SER A 182 5.64 14.33 11.67
C SER A 182 6.21 12.99 12.17
N SER A 183 5.34 12.05 12.56
CA SER A 183 5.69 10.70 12.99
C SER A 183 4.60 9.75 12.54
N LEU A 184 4.91 8.77 11.70
CA LEU A 184 3.95 7.76 11.26
C LEU A 184 3.85 6.59 12.25
N ARG A 185 4.45 6.72 13.43
CA ARG A 185 4.35 5.75 14.50
C ARG A 185 2.97 5.83 15.17
N PRO A 186 2.24 4.71 15.29
CA PRO A 186 1.01 4.68 16.06
C PRO A 186 1.30 4.81 17.55
N TYR A 187 0.48 5.58 18.26
CA TYR A 187 0.51 5.75 19.70
C TYR A 187 -0.83 5.27 20.27
N PRO A 188 -0.88 4.11 20.96
CA PRO A 188 -2.12 3.56 21.49
C PRO A 188 -2.92 4.59 22.28
N GLY A 189 -4.20 4.76 21.93
CA GLY A 189 -5.11 5.71 22.58
C GLY A 189 -5.00 7.16 22.11
N LEU A 190 -3.95 7.55 21.37
CA LEU A 190 -3.74 8.92 20.90
C LEU A 190 -3.67 9.03 19.38
N LYS A 191 -2.82 8.24 18.73
CA LYS A 191 -2.59 8.30 17.28
C LYS A 191 -2.70 6.93 16.64
N ASN A 192 -3.53 6.81 15.64
CA ASN A 192 -3.71 5.60 14.86
C ASN A 192 -3.28 5.86 13.42
N VAL A 193 -2.51 4.93 12.86
CA VAL A 193 -1.96 5.04 11.51
C VAL A 193 -2.25 3.73 10.80
N HIS A 194 -2.99 3.82 9.70
CA HIS A 194 -3.41 2.65 8.93
C HIS A 194 -2.91 2.75 7.50
N GLU A 195 -2.07 1.78 7.11
CA GLU A 195 -1.52 1.65 5.77
C GLU A 195 -0.97 2.95 5.20
N VAL A 196 -0.16 3.69 5.96
CA VAL A 196 0.56 4.87 5.47
C VAL A 196 2.05 4.53 5.38
N SER A 197 2.74 5.03 4.37
CA SER A 197 4.20 4.89 4.22
C SER A 197 4.86 6.24 4.03
N LEU A 198 6.14 6.35 4.41
CA LEU A 198 6.92 7.56 4.20
C LEU A 198 7.30 7.69 2.72
N GLY A 199 7.34 8.92 2.24
CA GLY A 199 7.61 9.28 0.86
C GLY A 199 6.35 9.22 -0.01
N CYS A 200 6.56 9.51 -1.30
CA CYS A 200 5.52 9.46 -2.32
C CYS A 200 5.76 8.24 -3.21
N SER A 201 4.87 7.25 -3.12
CA SER A 201 5.03 5.93 -3.74
C SER A 201 5.00 5.98 -5.26
N ASP A 202 5.89 5.20 -5.90
CA ASP A 202 5.99 5.13 -7.36
C ASP A 202 4.70 4.59 -8.03
N GLU A 203 3.84 3.89 -7.28
CA GLU A 203 2.59 3.32 -7.82
C GLU A 203 1.54 4.35 -8.25
N PHE A 204 1.72 5.62 -7.87
CA PHE A 204 0.84 6.69 -8.32
C PHE A 204 1.21 7.22 -9.71
N PHE A 205 2.41 6.91 -10.18
CA PHE A 205 3.01 7.46 -11.40
C PHE A 205 3.14 6.45 -12.55
N VAL A 206 2.60 5.24 -12.37
CA VAL A 206 2.61 4.19 -13.39
C VAL A 206 1.40 4.28 -14.33
N SER A 207 1.54 3.66 -15.49
CA SER A 207 0.50 3.50 -16.49
C SER A 207 -0.41 2.30 -16.16
N GLU A 208 -1.53 2.18 -16.89
CA GLU A 208 -2.51 1.11 -16.69
C GLU A 208 -1.98 -0.27 -17.12
N ASP A 209 -1.02 -0.29 -18.05
CA ASP A 209 -0.39 -1.51 -18.57
C ASP A 209 0.82 -2.00 -17.75
N ASP A 210 1.31 -1.18 -16.82
CA ASP A 210 2.49 -1.52 -16.05
C ASP A 210 2.23 -2.75 -15.16
N PRO A 211 3.15 -3.73 -15.15
CA PRO A 211 3.00 -4.91 -14.31
C PRO A 211 3.07 -4.52 -12.83
N MET A 212 2.34 -5.25 -11.99
CA MET A 212 2.33 -5.06 -10.54
C MET A 212 2.74 -6.34 -9.82
N SER A 213 3.54 -6.20 -8.76
CA SER A 213 3.92 -7.31 -7.88
C SER A 213 3.12 -7.26 -6.59
N LEU A 214 2.51 -8.40 -6.25
CA LEU A 214 1.87 -8.65 -4.95
C LEU A 214 2.81 -9.53 -4.14
N PHE A 215 3.37 -8.97 -3.06
CA PHE A 215 4.50 -9.60 -2.36
C PHE A 215 4.15 -10.16 -0.98
N SER A 216 2.96 -9.88 -0.44
CA SER A 216 2.53 -10.32 0.90
C SER A 216 1.30 -11.23 0.88
N SER A 217 1.13 -12.04 1.92
CA SER A 217 -0.07 -12.87 2.12
C SER A 217 -1.33 -12.07 2.49
N LYS A 218 -1.18 -10.75 2.61
CA LYS A 218 -2.24 -9.77 2.81
C LYS A 218 -2.39 -8.79 1.64
N SER A 219 -1.63 -8.97 0.55
CA SER A 219 -1.71 -8.06 -0.59
C SER A 219 -3.10 -8.03 -1.22
N TYR A 220 -3.52 -6.88 -1.72
CA TYR A 220 -4.71 -6.76 -2.56
C TYR A 220 -4.67 -5.47 -3.35
N VAL A 221 -5.44 -5.46 -4.44
CA VAL A 221 -5.79 -4.28 -5.23
C VAL A 221 -7.30 -4.22 -5.33
N VAL A 222 -7.88 -3.07 -5.05
CA VAL A 222 -9.30 -2.79 -5.27
C VAL A 222 -9.44 -2.03 -6.58
N LEU A 223 -10.21 -2.59 -7.51
CA LEU A 223 -10.54 -1.98 -8.78
C LEU A 223 -12.04 -1.59 -8.81
N PRO A 224 -12.44 -0.72 -9.76
CA PRO A 224 -13.86 -0.49 -10.02
C PRO A 224 -14.64 -1.80 -10.22
N PRO A 225 -15.89 -1.90 -9.75
CA PRO A 225 -16.67 -3.13 -9.80
C PRO A 225 -16.78 -3.70 -11.22
N TRP A 226 -16.70 -5.02 -11.35
CA TRP A 226 -16.98 -5.72 -12.60
C TRP A 226 -18.49 -5.73 -12.83
N THR A 227 -18.97 -4.86 -13.72
CA THR A 227 -20.37 -4.82 -14.12
C THR A 227 -20.71 -6.00 -15.03
N LEU A 228 -21.77 -6.73 -14.66
CA LEU A 228 -22.13 -8.03 -15.23
C LEU A 228 -23.57 -8.07 -15.75
N GLU A 229 -24.14 -6.92 -16.15
CA GLU A 229 -25.55 -6.78 -16.53
C GLU A 229 -25.95 -7.69 -17.71
N GLU A 230 -25.08 -7.83 -18.72
CA GLU A 230 -25.28 -8.71 -19.89
C GLU A 230 -24.28 -9.89 -19.92
N GLY A 231 -23.53 -10.06 -18.84
CA GLY A 231 -22.35 -10.91 -18.79
C GLY A 231 -21.08 -10.08 -18.88
N GLY A 232 -19.94 -10.75 -18.78
CA GLY A 232 -18.67 -10.08 -18.80
C GLY A 232 -17.49 -11.02 -18.93
N VAL A 233 -16.33 -10.41 -19.17
CA VAL A 233 -15.04 -11.08 -19.24
C VAL A 233 -14.08 -10.37 -18.31
N TRP A 234 -13.42 -11.14 -17.45
CA TRP A 234 -12.24 -10.72 -16.71
C TRP A 234 -11.05 -11.55 -17.20
N GLU A 235 -9.94 -10.91 -17.55
CA GLU A 235 -8.74 -11.62 -17.98
C GLU A 235 -7.46 -10.91 -17.54
N CYS A 236 -6.37 -11.66 -17.35
CA CYS A 236 -5.07 -11.10 -17.03
C CYS A 236 -3.92 -12.02 -17.50
N LEU A 237 -2.70 -11.48 -17.46
CA LEU A 237 -1.49 -12.29 -17.46
C LEU A 237 -0.97 -12.41 -16.03
N LEU A 238 -0.71 -13.63 -15.59
CA LEU A 238 -0.31 -13.96 -14.23
C LEU A 238 1.02 -14.72 -14.23
N GLN A 239 1.95 -14.34 -13.37
CA GLN A 239 3.12 -15.15 -13.02
C GLN A 239 3.09 -15.42 -11.50
N SER A 240 2.83 -16.67 -11.11
CA SER A 240 2.74 -17.05 -9.70
C SER A 240 4.10 -17.38 -9.10
N SER A 241 4.30 -17.03 -7.82
CA SER A 241 5.42 -17.50 -6.99
C SER A 241 4.96 -18.43 -5.86
N ALA A 242 3.69 -18.87 -5.88
CA ALA A 242 3.13 -19.76 -4.88
C ALA A 242 2.01 -20.63 -5.46
N GLY A 243 1.93 -21.90 -5.04
CA GLY A 243 0.85 -22.81 -5.43
C GLY A 243 -0.51 -22.55 -4.78
N LYS A 244 -0.68 -21.44 -4.06
CA LYS A 244 -1.94 -21.07 -3.40
C LYS A 244 -2.13 -19.56 -3.33
N GLY A 245 -3.37 -19.10 -3.46
CA GLY A 245 -3.74 -17.71 -3.23
C GLY A 245 -5.01 -17.27 -3.95
N LEU A 246 -5.74 -16.33 -3.34
CA LEU A 246 -6.92 -15.71 -3.94
C LEU A 246 -6.48 -14.70 -5.01
N LEU A 247 -7.01 -14.85 -6.23
CA LEU A 247 -6.68 -14.00 -7.38
C LEU A 247 -7.77 -12.97 -7.68
N LEU A 248 -9.03 -13.34 -7.52
CA LEU A 248 -10.17 -12.48 -7.82
C LEU A 248 -11.26 -12.71 -6.78
N TYR A 249 -11.90 -11.64 -6.32
CA TYR A 249 -13.11 -11.73 -5.52
C TYR A 249 -14.00 -10.52 -5.74
N GLN A 250 -15.29 -10.76 -5.94
CA GLN A 250 -16.31 -9.71 -5.88
C GLN A 250 -17.55 -10.26 -5.19
N SER A 251 -18.01 -9.56 -4.16
CA SER A 251 -19.23 -9.87 -3.44
C SER A 251 -20.45 -9.30 -4.16
N GLY A 252 -21.61 -9.88 -3.89
CA GLY A 252 -22.91 -9.41 -4.36
C GLY A 252 -23.96 -9.39 -3.26
N SER A 253 -25.19 -9.12 -3.65
CA SER A 253 -26.32 -9.15 -2.73
C SER A 253 -26.58 -10.57 -2.21
N VAL A 254 -26.95 -10.69 -0.93
CA VAL A 254 -27.43 -11.95 -0.33
C VAL A 254 -26.43 -13.12 -0.45
N GLY A 255 -25.17 -12.90 -0.10
CA GLY A 255 -24.13 -13.95 -0.08
C GLY A 255 -23.67 -14.45 -1.46
N ASN A 256 -24.17 -13.85 -2.54
CA ASN A 256 -23.65 -14.08 -3.88
C ASN A 256 -22.19 -13.62 -3.97
N PHE A 257 -21.37 -14.36 -4.69
CA PHE A 257 -20.02 -13.93 -5.01
C PHE A 257 -19.48 -14.64 -6.24
N ILE A 258 -18.45 -14.04 -6.84
CA ILE A 258 -17.55 -14.70 -7.77
C ILE A 258 -16.15 -14.66 -7.18
N SER A 259 -15.43 -15.78 -7.27
CA SER A 259 -14.03 -15.82 -6.87
C SER A 259 -13.19 -16.69 -7.80
N LEU A 260 -11.90 -16.38 -7.83
CA LEU A 260 -10.88 -17.15 -8.53
C LEU A 260 -9.71 -17.34 -7.57
N GLU A 261 -9.28 -18.58 -7.38
CA GLU A 261 -8.18 -18.92 -6.49
C GLU A 261 -7.26 -19.96 -7.11
N ILE A 262 -6.00 -19.93 -6.70
CA ILE A 262 -5.05 -21.02 -6.91
C ILE A 262 -5.09 -21.90 -5.68
N GLN A 263 -5.28 -23.19 -5.86
CA GLN A 263 -5.15 -24.19 -4.81
C GLN A 263 -4.36 -25.39 -5.35
N ASP A 264 -3.23 -25.69 -4.71
CA ASP A 264 -2.32 -26.75 -5.11
C ASP A 264 -1.94 -26.64 -6.59
N TYR A 265 -1.62 -25.41 -7.03
CA TYR A 265 -1.32 -25.03 -8.41
C TYR A 265 -2.48 -25.16 -9.41
N ILE A 266 -3.65 -25.67 -9.00
CA ILE A 266 -4.83 -25.72 -9.86
C ILE A 266 -5.63 -24.43 -9.70
N LEU A 267 -6.04 -23.85 -10.82
CA LEU A 267 -6.88 -22.67 -10.83
C LEU A 267 -8.34 -23.10 -10.65
N LYS A 268 -9.01 -22.54 -9.65
CA LYS A 268 -10.40 -22.84 -9.31
C LYS A 268 -11.24 -21.58 -9.31
N ALA A 269 -12.35 -21.61 -10.03
CA ALA A 269 -13.30 -20.50 -10.06
C ALA A 269 -14.60 -20.93 -9.39
N HIS A 270 -15.14 -20.04 -8.55
CA HIS A 270 -16.38 -20.27 -7.81
C HIS A 270 -17.38 -19.18 -8.15
N LEU A 271 -18.63 -19.59 -8.38
CA LEU A 271 -19.77 -18.70 -8.54
C LEU A 271 -20.87 -19.15 -7.58
N ARG A 272 -21.20 -18.30 -6.61
CA ARG A 272 -22.36 -18.49 -5.74
C ARG A 272 -23.51 -17.61 -6.20
N LYS A 273 -24.65 -18.24 -6.50
CA LYS A 273 -25.93 -17.59 -6.79
C LYS A 273 -27.02 -18.18 -5.89
N GLY A 274 -27.44 -17.43 -4.88
CA GLY A 274 -28.29 -17.90 -3.79
C GLY A 274 -27.64 -19.09 -3.09
N ASN A 275 -28.35 -20.20 -3.00
CA ASN A 275 -27.85 -21.43 -2.39
C ASN A 275 -27.04 -22.31 -3.34
N SER A 276 -26.97 -21.97 -4.64
CA SER A 276 -26.21 -22.75 -5.63
C SER A 276 -24.75 -22.27 -5.67
N LEU A 277 -23.82 -23.20 -5.46
CA LEU A 277 -22.38 -22.98 -5.65
C LEU A 277 -21.92 -23.79 -6.86
N ILE A 278 -21.36 -23.11 -7.85
CA ILE A 278 -20.80 -23.72 -9.05
C ILE A 278 -19.29 -23.54 -8.98
N GLN A 279 -18.55 -24.63 -9.16
CA GLN A 279 -17.10 -24.64 -9.15
C GLN A 279 -16.58 -25.14 -10.51
N LEU A 280 -15.59 -24.44 -11.05
CA LEU A 280 -14.77 -24.88 -12.18
C LEU A 280 -13.34 -25.08 -11.71
N SER A 281 -12.62 -26.00 -12.33
CA SER A 281 -11.20 -26.24 -12.07
C SER A 281 -10.50 -26.49 -13.39
N THR A 282 -9.30 -25.93 -13.56
CA THR A 282 -8.49 -26.22 -14.75
C THR A 282 -8.01 -27.66 -14.75
N LEU A 283 -7.73 -28.19 -15.94
CA LEU A 283 -7.18 -29.53 -16.11
C LEU A 283 -5.66 -29.53 -15.83
N ASN A 284 -4.98 -28.49 -16.30
CA ASN A 284 -3.55 -28.30 -16.09
C ASN A 284 -3.25 -27.38 -14.89
N PRO A 285 -2.10 -27.61 -14.22
CA PRO A 285 -1.61 -26.73 -13.16
C PRO A 285 -0.92 -25.49 -13.72
N ILE A 286 -0.97 -24.40 -12.94
CA ILE A 286 -0.16 -23.21 -13.14
C ILE A 286 1.30 -23.54 -12.83
N THR A 287 2.20 -23.20 -13.75
CA THR A 287 3.65 -23.35 -13.53
C THR A 287 4.23 -22.11 -12.87
N GLU A 288 5.08 -22.32 -11.86
CA GLU A 288 5.73 -21.21 -11.16
C GLU A 288 6.65 -20.42 -12.08
N HIS A 289 6.70 -19.11 -11.87
CA HIS A 289 7.58 -18.19 -12.60
C HIS A 289 7.39 -18.17 -14.13
N LYS A 290 6.32 -18.77 -14.67
CA LYS A 290 5.91 -18.56 -16.06
C LYS A 290 4.66 -17.70 -16.12
N TRP A 291 4.56 -16.94 -17.20
CA TRP A 291 3.36 -16.16 -17.50
C TRP A 291 2.29 -17.09 -18.04
N HIS A 292 1.10 -17.01 -17.46
CA HIS A 292 -0.11 -17.69 -17.90
C HIS A 292 -1.18 -16.67 -18.23
N HIS A 293 -1.94 -16.92 -19.29
CA HIS A 293 -3.14 -16.15 -19.61
C HIS A 293 -4.32 -16.77 -18.89
N ILE A 294 -5.03 -15.97 -18.10
CA ILE A 294 -6.19 -16.42 -17.35
C ILE A 294 -7.38 -15.61 -17.81
N LYS A 295 -8.49 -16.29 -18.09
CA LYS A 295 -9.73 -15.65 -18.51
C LYS A 295 -10.94 -16.31 -17.86
N LEU A 296 -11.75 -15.47 -17.23
CA LEU A 296 -13.01 -15.82 -16.60
C LEU A 296 -14.14 -15.15 -17.38
N LYS A 297 -15.05 -15.93 -17.94
CA LYS A 297 -16.20 -15.41 -18.69
C LYS A 297 -17.48 -15.88 -18.04
N LEU A 298 -18.36 -14.92 -17.73
CA LEU A 298 -19.68 -15.18 -17.19
C LEU A 298 -20.72 -14.63 -18.16
N SER A 299 -21.72 -15.44 -18.48
CA SER A 299 -22.92 -15.01 -19.21
C SER A 299 -24.16 -15.53 -18.48
N ALA A 300 -25.35 -15.19 -18.98
CA ALA A 300 -26.60 -15.71 -18.40
C ALA A 300 -26.68 -17.24 -18.40
N LYS A 301 -26.03 -17.92 -19.37
CA LYS A 301 -26.15 -19.37 -19.58
C LYS A 301 -24.88 -20.15 -19.30
N HIS A 302 -23.73 -19.49 -19.24
CA HIS A 302 -22.45 -20.19 -19.19
C HIS A 302 -21.45 -19.50 -18.26
N PHE A 303 -20.69 -20.32 -17.55
CA PHE A 303 -19.53 -19.93 -16.78
C PHE A 303 -18.31 -20.65 -17.36
N HIS A 304 -17.32 -19.89 -17.84
CA HIS A 304 -16.10 -20.42 -18.46
C HIS A 304 -14.88 -19.98 -17.68
N LEU A 305 -13.96 -20.92 -17.47
CA LEU A 305 -12.62 -20.69 -16.95
C LEU A 305 -11.61 -21.15 -18.00
N THR A 306 -10.76 -20.24 -18.43
CA THR A 306 -9.71 -20.49 -19.41
C THR A 306 -8.34 -20.26 -18.77
N LEU A 307 -7.45 -21.21 -18.96
CA LEU A 307 -6.03 -21.13 -18.64
C LEU A 307 -5.24 -21.40 -19.92
N ASP A 308 -4.50 -20.39 -20.36
CA ASP A 308 -3.81 -20.34 -21.65
C ASP A 308 -4.81 -20.63 -22.80
N GLU A 309 -4.70 -21.79 -23.45
CA GLU A 309 -5.60 -22.18 -24.56
C GLU A 309 -6.74 -23.11 -24.10
N GLU A 310 -6.68 -23.65 -22.88
CA GLU A 310 -7.64 -24.64 -22.40
C GLU A 310 -8.82 -23.99 -21.68
N THR A 311 -10.04 -24.38 -22.04
CA THR A 311 -11.27 -23.84 -21.44
C THR A 311 -12.14 -24.92 -20.85
N VAL A 312 -12.50 -24.77 -19.57
CA VAL A 312 -13.50 -25.58 -18.87
C VAL A 312 -14.77 -24.75 -18.71
N LYS A 313 -15.95 -25.36 -18.93
CA LYS A 313 -17.25 -24.67 -18.93
C LYS A 313 -18.29 -25.39 -18.09
N ALA A 314 -19.16 -24.63 -17.44
CA ALA A 314 -20.40 -25.11 -16.83
C ALA A 314 -21.59 -24.36 -17.41
N SER A 315 -22.69 -25.09 -17.63
CA SER A 315 -23.99 -24.49 -17.97
C SER A 315 -24.68 -24.00 -16.71
N LEU A 316 -25.21 -22.78 -16.77
CA LEU A 316 -25.98 -22.17 -15.69
C LEU A 316 -27.47 -22.39 -15.98
N THR A 317 -28.12 -23.20 -15.17
CA THR A 317 -29.57 -23.44 -15.24
C THR A 317 -30.29 -22.57 -14.21
N LEU A 318 -30.66 -21.34 -14.57
CA LEU A 318 -31.60 -20.52 -13.78
C LEU A 318 -32.25 -19.42 -14.64
N ASN A 319 -33.59 -19.39 -14.66
CA ASN A 319 -34.44 -18.35 -15.28
C ASN A 319 -34.37 -16.98 -14.54
N SER A 320 -33.18 -16.51 -14.16
CA SER A 320 -33.02 -15.22 -13.51
C SER A 320 -31.76 -14.50 -13.97
N LYS A 321 -31.85 -13.17 -14.01
CA LYS A 321 -30.76 -12.23 -14.32
C LYS A 321 -29.44 -12.63 -13.65
N ILE A 322 -28.32 -12.22 -14.24
CA ILE A 322 -26.97 -12.51 -13.73
C ILE A 322 -26.89 -12.04 -12.27
N ALA A 323 -26.15 -12.78 -11.43
CA ALA A 323 -26.02 -12.46 -10.02
C ALA A 323 -25.61 -10.99 -9.85
N HIS A 324 -26.37 -10.22 -9.06
CA HIS A 324 -26.07 -8.82 -8.78
C HIS A 324 -24.83 -8.72 -7.89
N LEU A 325 -23.66 -8.70 -8.52
CA LEU A 325 -22.36 -8.54 -7.89
C LEU A 325 -22.03 -7.05 -7.83
N ASN A 326 -22.48 -6.37 -6.77
CA ASN A 326 -22.34 -4.91 -6.65
C ASN A 326 -21.19 -4.50 -5.71
N GLY A 327 -20.47 -5.46 -5.12
CA GLY A 327 -19.33 -5.19 -4.26
C GLY A 327 -18.09 -4.72 -5.05
N PRO A 328 -17.07 -4.24 -4.34
CA PRO A 328 -15.79 -3.88 -4.95
C PRO A 328 -15.09 -5.10 -5.58
N LEU A 329 -14.39 -4.86 -6.68
CA LEU A 329 -13.60 -5.89 -7.37
C LEU A 329 -12.22 -5.98 -6.73
N PHE A 330 -11.95 -7.07 -6.02
CA PHE A 330 -10.66 -7.34 -5.43
C PHE A 330 -9.80 -8.22 -6.35
N VAL A 331 -8.55 -7.82 -6.55
CA VAL A 331 -7.54 -8.59 -7.30
C VAL A 331 -6.36 -8.93 -6.39
N GLY A 332 -5.96 -10.20 -6.45
CA GLY A 332 -4.79 -10.75 -5.77
C GLY A 332 -4.92 -10.94 -4.25
N GLY A 333 -6.09 -10.68 -3.69
CA GLY A 333 -6.39 -10.90 -2.27
C GLY A 333 -7.57 -10.03 -1.84
N VAL A 334 -7.85 -9.96 -0.54
CA VAL A 334 -8.95 -9.15 0.03
C VAL A 334 -8.54 -8.49 1.34
N ASN A 335 -9.18 -7.36 1.65
CA ASN A 335 -9.06 -6.70 2.96
C ASN A 335 -9.67 -7.57 4.09
N ASP A 336 -9.43 -7.20 5.35
CA ASP A 336 -9.80 -8.05 6.49
C ASP A 336 -11.33 -8.21 6.64
N ALA A 337 -12.11 -7.18 6.29
CA ALA A 337 -13.58 -7.24 6.31
C ALA A 337 -14.12 -8.22 5.26
N ALA A 338 -13.71 -8.07 4.00
CA ALA A 338 -14.11 -8.96 2.91
C ALA A 338 -13.63 -10.40 3.13
N ARG A 339 -12.46 -10.59 3.75
CA ARG A 339 -11.95 -11.93 4.11
C ARG A 339 -12.88 -12.67 5.07
N LYS A 340 -13.41 -11.99 6.09
CA LYS A 340 -14.37 -12.58 7.04
C LYS A 340 -15.65 -13.04 6.32
N VAL A 341 -16.17 -12.22 5.41
CA VAL A 341 -17.38 -12.52 4.60
C VAL A 341 -17.12 -13.68 3.64
N LEU A 342 -15.97 -13.72 2.99
CA LEU A 342 -15.61 -14.81 2.07
C LEU A 342 -15.50 -16.15 2.81
N ILE A 343 -14.83 -16.18 3.97
CA ILE A 343 -14.69 -17.40 4.78
C ILE A 343 -16.04 -17.93 5.23
N SER A 344 -16.95 -17.05 5.71
CA SER A 344 -18.29 -17.48 6.10
C SER A 344 -19.11 -17.98 4.91
N SER A 345 -19.00 -17.33 3.76
CA SER A 345 -19.74 -17.69 2.53
C SER A 345 -19.29 -19.02 1.94
N LEU A 346 -18.04 -19.43 2.15
CA LEU A 346 -17.52 -20.73 1.70
C LEU A 346 -17.94 -21.90 2.62
N GLY A 347 -18.62 -21.64 3.74
CA GLY A 347 -19.03 -22.69 4.68
C GLY A 347 -17.84 -23.38 5.38
N ALA A 348 -16.68 -22.72 5.42
CA ALA A 348 -15.49 -23.26 6.05
C ALA A 348 -15.66 -23.32 7.58
N VAL A 349 -15.56 -24.52 8.14
CA VAL A 349 -15.65 -24.76 9.60
C VAL A 349 -14.50 -24.05 10.32
N PRO A 350 -14.76 -23.27 11.39
CA PRO A 350 -13.70 -22.68 12.20
C PRO A 350 -12.74 -23.76 12.70
N GLY A 351 -11.44 -23.63 12.39
CA GLY A 351 -10.40 -24.54 12.88
C GLY A 351 -9.96 -25.67 11.94
N LYS A 352 -10.63 -25.89 10.79
CA LYS A 352 -10.09 -26.73 9.70
C LYS A 352 -9.55 -25.83 8.60
N HIS A 353 -8.25 -25.94 8.32
CA HIS A 353 -7.48 -24.99 7.51
C HIS A 353 -8.05 -24.70 6.11
N ALA A 354 -8.43 -23.43 5.90
CA ALA A 354 -8.04 -22.64 4.74
C ALA A 354 -8.03 -21.18 5.16
N LYS A 355 -6.91 -20.69 5.69
CA LYS A 355 -6.71 -19.25 5.80
C LYS A 355 -6.67 -18.76 4.36
N VAL A 356 -7.76 -18.15 3.87
CA VAL A 356 -7.77 -17.51 2.56
C VAL A 356 -6.62 -16.50 2.57
N VAL A 357 -5.59 -16.80 1.78
CA VAL A 357 -4.38 -15.98 1.67
C VAL A 357 -4.40 -15.25 0.33
N SER A 358 -3.79 -14.07 0.32
CA SER A 358 -3.58 -13.32 -0.91
C SER A 358 -2.60 -14.06 -1.84
N PHE A 359 -2.81 -13.88 -3.13
CA PHE A 359 -1.88 -14.29 -4.16
C PHE A 359 -0.51 -13.60 -4.00
N LYS A 360 0.55 -14.34 -4.32
CA LYS A 360 1.92 -13.81 -4.41
C LYS A 360 2.49 -14.05 -5.80
N GLY A 361 2.98 -12.98 -6.40
CA GLY A 361 3.56 -13.01 -7.73
C GLY A 361 3.30 -11.72 -8.47
N CYS A 362 3.05 -11.85 -9.76
CA CYS A 362 3.03 -10.75 -10.71
C CYS A 362 1.78 -10.80 -11.59
N ILE A 363 1.14 -9.65 -11.77
CA ILE A 363 -0.05 -9.49 -12.61
C ILE A 363 0.18 -8.34 -13.59
N LYS A 364 -0.24 -8.51 -14.83
CA LYS A 364 -0.31 -7.43 -15.83
C LYS A 364 -1.46 -7.63 -16.80
N ASN A 365 -1.75 -6.61 -17.60
CA ASN A 365 -2.79 -6.64 -18.63
C ASN A 365 -4.14 -7.10 -18.07
N ILE A 366 -4.54 -6.60 -16.89
CA ILE A 366 -5.87 -6.89 -16.35
C ILE A 366 -6.89 -6.21 -17.27
N LYS A 367 -7.84 -6.98 -17.79
CA LYS A 367 -8.94 -6.46 -18.59
C LYS A 367 -10.26 -6.86 -17.97
N VAL A 368 -11.15 -5.88 -17.83
CA VAL A 368 -12.53 -6.07 -17.39
C VAL A 368 -13.42 -5.53 -18.49
N ASN A 369 -14.15 -6.44 -19.16
CA ASN A 369 -14.99 -6.13 -20.32
C ASN A 369 -14.23 -5.32 -21.40
N SER A 370 -13.04 -5.83 -21.78
CA SER A 370 -12.10 -5.21 -22.75
C SER A 370 -11.40 -3.93 -22.32
N LYS A 371 -11.82 -3.28 -21.23
CA LYS A 371 -11.12 -2.12 -20.68
C LYS A 371 -9.94 -2.56 -19.82
N ILE A 372 -8.79 -1.93 -20.02
CA ILE A 372 -7.55 -2.22 -19.29
C ILE A 372 -7.61 -1.55 -17.91
N TYR A 373 -7.09 -2.26 -16.91
CA TYR A 373 -6.96 -1.76 -15.54
C TYR A 373 -5.56 -2.04 -15.00
N GLY A 374 -5.01 -1.08 -14.28
CA GLY A 374 -3.76 -1.20 -13.53
C GLY A 374 -3.77 -0.42 -12.22
N LEU A 375 -2.59 -0.15 -11.67
CA LEU A 375 -2.44 0.59 -10.40
C LEU A 375 -2.95 2.03 -10.48
N LYS A 376 -2.88 2.65 -11.67
CA LYS A 376 -3.50 3.95 -11.94
C LYS A 376 -5.01 3.94 -11.70
N ASN A 377 -5.69 2.84 -12.01
CA ASN A 377 -7.13 2.69 -11.81
C ASN A 377 -7.51 2.17 -10.42
N ALA A 378 -6.54 1.75 -9.61
CA ALA A 378 -6.80 1.22 -8.28
C ALA A 378 -7.52 2.26 -7.40
N LEU A 379 -8.56 1.80 -6.72
CA LEU A 379 -9.26 2.53 -5.67
C LEU A 379 -8.48 2.41 -4.37
N ALA A 380 -7.98 1.21 -4.06
CA ALA A 380 -7.10 0.98 -2.92
C ALA A 380 -6.06 -0.11 -3.19
N THR A 381 -4.94 -0.07 -2.48
CA THR A 381 -3.86 -1.07 -2.58
C THR A 381 -3.27 -1.38 -1.22
N LYS A 382 -2.75 -2.60 -1.06
CA LYS A 382 -1.96 -3.01 0.11
C LYS A 382 -0.89 -3.99 -0.30
N ASP A 383 0.34 -3.76 0.17
CA ASP A 383 1.49 -4.63 -0.07
C ASP A 383 1.69 -4.93 -1.58
N VAL A 384 1.63 -3.88 -2.40
CA VAL A 384 1.82 -3.94 -3.86
C VAL A 384 2.99 -3.03 -4.23
N SER A 385 3.71 -3.38 -5.28
CA SER A 385 4.74 -2.51 -5.87
C SER A 385 4.63 -2.49 -7.39
N PRO A 386 4.94 -1.36 -8.04
CA PRO A 386 5.20 -1.30 -9.46
C PRO A 386 6.26 -2.29 -9.91
N GLY A 387 6.10 -2.78 -11.14
CA GLY A 387 7.05 -3.66 -11.77
C GLY A 387 6.98 -5.09 -11.25
N CYS A 388 7.72 -5.94 -11.94
CA CYS A 388 7.92 -7.33 -11.58
C CYS A 388 9.41 -7.60 -11.58
N LYS A 389 9.98 -7.86 -10.39
CA LYS A 389 11.35 -8.35 -10.30
C LYS A 389 11.35 -9.80 -10.77
N THR A 390 11.60 -10.00 -12.06
CA THR A 390 12.01 -11.30 -12.55
C THR A 390 13.34 -11.62 -11.85
N GLU A 391 13.35 -12.57 -10.91
CA GLU A 391 14.63 -13.16 -10.50
C GLU A 391 15.23 -13.75 -11.78
N MET A 392 16.16 -13.01 -12.38
CA MET A 392 16.99 -13.49 -13.45
C MET A 392 17.82 -14.61 -12.82
N LEU A 393 17.39 -15.86 -13.03
CA LEU A 393 18.25 -17.02 -12.85
C LEU A 393 19.36 -16.92 -13.89
N LEU A 394 20.40 -16.14 -13.60
CA LEU A 394 21.68 -16.27 -14.25
C LEU A 394 22.59 -17.12 -13.37
N THR A 395 22.63 -18.39 -13.71
CA THR A 395 23.88 -19.14 -13.79
C THR A 395 24.96 -18.25 -14.41
N THR A 396 25.94 -17.85 -13.63
CA THR A 396 27.38 -17.87 -13.96
C THR A 396 28.13 -17.20 -12.81
N SER A 397 29.00 -17.96 -12.17
CA SER A 397 30.00 -17.44 -11.23
C SER A 397 30.92 -16.46 -11.97
N PRO A 398 31.26 -15.28 -11.42
CA PRO A 398 32.40 -14.54 -11.91
C PRO A 398 33.66 -15.21 -11.34
N VAL A 399 34.37 -15.90 -12.23
CA VAL A 399 35.76 -16.31 -12.02
C VAL A 399 36.60 -15.04 -11.90
N ASN A 400 37.40 -15.00 -10.84
CA ASN A 400 38.47 -14.02 -10.63
C ASN A 400 39.37 -13.94 -11.88
N LYS A 401 39.51 -12.74 -12.45
CA LYS A 401 40.78 -12.30 -13.03
C LYS A 401 41.00 -10.84 -12.67
N ALA A 402 41.99 -10.66 -11.81
CA ALA A 402 42.68 -9.41 -11.61
C ALA A 402 43.41 -9.05 -12.90
N ASP A 403 43.35 -7.78 -13.29
CA ASP A 403 44.49 -7.08 -13.87
C ASP A 403 44.45 -5.65 -13.35
N GLU A 404 45.55 -5.28 -12.71
CA GLU A 404 45.87 -3.97 -12.17
C GLU A 404 46.18 -2.99 -13.30
N MET A 405 45.77 -1.72 -13.17
CA MET A 405 46.73 -0.63 -13.31
C MET A 405 46.25 0.64 -12.59
N HIS A 406 47.16 1.15 -11.77
CA HIS A 406 47.08 2.32 -10.90
C HIS A 406 46.94 3.67 -11.63
N LEU A 407 46.24 4.63 -11.00
CA LEU A 407 46.86 5.91 -10.66
C LEU A 407 46.18 6.56 -9.45
N ASN A 408 47.02 6.90 -8.47
CA ASN A 408 46.68 7.42 -7.15
C ASN A 408 46.34 8.92 -7.21
N THR A 409 45.35 9.37 -6.44
CA THR A 409 45.47 10.66 -5.74
C THR A 409 44.67 10.63 -4.44
N ALA A 410 45.38 10.86 -3.33
CA ALA A 410 44.89 10.77 -1.97
C ALA A 410 44.52 12.15 -1.41
N ALA A 411 43.49 12.19 -0.54
CA ALA A 411 43.36 13.10 0.60
C ALA A 411 42.22 12.56 1.53
N PRO A 412 42.13 12.95 2.81
CA PRO A 412 42.59 12.12 3.93
C PRO A 412 41.45 11.63 4.84
N SER A 413 41.61 10.43 5.38
CA SER A 413 40.75 9.84 6.40
C SER A 413 41.25 10.23 7.78
N THR A 414 40.49 11.03 8.53
CA THR A 414 40.65 11.13 9.99
C THR A 414 40.10 9.87 10.64
N SER A 415 41.01 9.00 11.08
CA SER A 415 40.78 7.85 11.93
C SER A 415 40.37 8.30 13.34
N LEU A 416 39.25 7.79 13.85
CA LEU A 416 39.03 7.67 15.29
C LEU A 416 39.04 6.18 15.65
N VAL A 417 40.05 5.86 16.45
CA VAL A 417 40.46 4.56 16.94
C VAL A 417 39.39 4.00 17.87
N THR A 418 38.89 2.80 17.58
CA THR A 418 38.18 1.99 18.58
C THR A 418 39.19 1.06 19.23
N THR A 419 39.59 1.40 20.45
CA THR A 419 40.38 0.55 21.34
C THR A 419 39.62 -0.73 21.66
N THR A 420 40.17 -1.87 21.24
CA THR A 420 39.81 -3.19 21.75
C THR A 420 40.35 -3.33 23.17
N THR A 421 39.51 -3.16 24.18
CA THR A 421 39.76 -3.74 25.50
C THR A 421 39.36 -5.20 25.46
N ALA A 422 40.37 -6.07 25.50
CA ALA A 422 40.19 -7.48 25.78
C ALA A 422 39.65 -7.65 27.21
N ALA A 423 38.41 -8.13 27.34
CA ALA A 423 37.87 -8.64 28.58
C ALA A 423 37.86 -10.17 28.53
N THR A 424 38.58 -10.73 29.48
CA THR A 424 38.68 -12.10 29.97
C THR A 424 37.50 -13.04 29.70
N GLN A 425 37.85 -14.25 29.26
CA GLN A 425 36.96 -15.39 29.13
C GLN A 425 36.25 -15.71 30.45
N ASN A 426 34.93 -15.82 30.42
CA ASN A 426 34.19 -16.94 31.01
C ASN A 426 32.71 -16.91 30.59
N ASN A 427 32.19 -18.10 30.24
CA ASN A 427 30.86 -18.42 29.70
C ASN A 427 30.67 -18.25 28.18
N ALA A 428 31.18 -19.22 27.42
CA ALA A 428 30.81 -19.46 26.03
C ALA A 428 29.34 -19.94 25.93
N LYS A 429 28.39 -18.99 25.94
CA LYS A 429 27.10 -19.21 25.29
C LYS A 429 27.34 -19.13 23.78
N HIS A 430 27.47 -20.28 23.13
CA HIS A 430 27.47 -20.35 21.67
C HIS A 430 26.16 -19.75 21.16
N HIS A 431 26.20 -18.51 20.65
CA HIS A 431 25.06 -17.91 19.97
C HIS A 431 24.92 -18.61 18.60
N PHE A 432 24.01 -19.58 18.53
CA PHE A 432 23.69 -20.35 17.32
C PHE A 432 23.13 -19.48 16.18
N ILE A 433 22.71 -18.24 16.50
CA ILE A 433 22.13 -17.27 15.58
C ILE A 433 22.91 -15.96 15.71
N VAL A 434 23.43 -15.46 14.59
CA VAL A 434 24.04 -14.14 14.43
C VAL A 434 23.06 -13.27 13.65
N LEU A 435 22.58 -12.20 14.28
CA LEU A 435 21.69 -11.24 13.67
C LEU A 435 22.52 -10.05 13.17
N ASN A 436 22.33 -9.67 11.91
CA ASN A 436 22.85 -8.41 11.38
C ASN A 436 21.71 -7.39 11.28
N ASN A 437 22.06 -6.13 11.45
CA ASN A 437 21.10 -5.04 11.39
C ASN A 437 20.48 -4.96 9.99
N LEU A 438 19.15 -4.92 9.94
CA LEU A 438 18.40 -4.43 8.78
C LEU A 438 18.07 -2.98 9.06
N VAL A 439 18.64 -2.07 8.27
CA VAL A 439 18.32 -0.64 8.34
C VAL A 439 17.15 -0.39 7.41
N VAL A 440 16.05 0.12 7.97
CA VAL A 440 14.86 0.52 7.22
C VAL A 440 14.56 1.96 7.63
N GLN A 441 14.30 2.82 6.65
CA GLN A 441 13.88 4.19 6.91
C GLN A 441 12.51 4.18 7.61
N GLU A 442 12.25 5.18 8.47
CA GLU A 442 10.94 5.37 9.13
C GLU A 442 9.81 5.35 8.09
N GLY A 443 8.70 4.65 8.37
CA GLY A 443 7.61 4.39 7.42
C GLY A 443 7.94 3.51 6.19
N GLY A 444 9.17 3.02 6.05
CA GLY A 444 9.64 2.18 4.95
C GLY A 444 9.40 0.68 5.18
N ARG A 445 9.47 -0.11 4.10
CA ARG A 445 9.36 -1.59 4.15
C ARG A 445 10.59 -2.23 3.53
N ALA A 446 11.17 -3.23 4.18
CA ALA A 446 12.30 -3.98 3.64
C ALA A 446 12.20 -5.48 3.92
N PRO A 447 12.60 -6.35 2.97
CA PRO A 447 12.63 -7.79 3.20
C PRO A 447 13.82 -8.18 4.10
N LEU A 448 13.52 -8.92 5.16
CA LEU A 448 14.46 -9.65 5.99
C LEU A 448 14.94 -10.91 5.25
N GLN A 449 16.12 -10.79 4.63
CA GLN A 449 16.80 -11.86 3.91
C GLN A 449 17.83 -12.62 4.77
N SER A 450 18.37 -13.72 4.24
CA SER A 450 19.42 -14.54 4.86
C SER A 450 20.70 -13.78 5.22
N LYS A 451 20.96 -12.62 4.61
CA LYS A 451 22.07 -11.74 5.00
C LYS A 451 21.89 -11.12 6.40
N HIS A 452 20.66 -11.02 6.88
CA HIS A 452 20.34 -10.42 8.20
C HIS A 452 20.24 -11.48 9.31
N ILE A 453 20.07 -12.76 8.97
CA ILE A 453 20.01 -13.86 9.93
C ILE A 453 21.00 -14.93 9.48
N LYS A 454 22.17 -14.98 10.11
CA LYS A 454 23.17 -16.02 9.89
C LYS A 454 23.07 -17.06 11.00
N LEU A 455 23.03 -18.33 10.62
CA LEU A 455 23.05 -19.44 11.55
C LEU A 455 24.49 -19.95 11.63
N ASN A 456 25.08 -19.90 12.82
CA ASN A 456 26.46 -20.38 13.03
C ASN A 456 26.42 -21.85 13.47
N LEU A 457 25.95 -22.71 12.57
CA LEU A 457 25.72 -24.13 12.80
C LEU A 457 26.30 -24.96 11.65
N ASP A 458 27.05 -26.01 11.99
CA ASP A 458 27.47 -27.02 11.01
C ASP A 458 26.32 -28.00 10.77
N PHE A 459 25.46 -27.65 9.82
CA PHE A 459 24.29 -28.43 9.43
C PHE A 459 24.61 -29.87 9.02
N LYS A 460 25.81 -30.11 8.48
CA LYS A 460 26.23 -31.46 8.06
C LYS A 460 26.51 -32.35 9.27
N LYS A 461 27.14 -31.81 10.33
CA LYS A 461 27.37 -32.56 11.57
C LYS A 461 26.10 -32.83 12.37
N LEU A 462 25.09 -32.00 12.23
CA LEU A 462 23.83 -32.11 12.97
C LEU A 462 22.73 -32.88 12.22
N GLY A 463 22.96 -33.28 10.97
CA GLY A 463 21.96 -33.98 10.15
C GLY A 463 20.71 -33.15 9.85
N VAL A 464 20.76 -31.82 10.05
CA VAL A 464 19.65 -30.90 9.86
C VAL A 464 19.78 -30.22 8.49
N ARG A 465 18.76 -30.31 7.65
CA ARG A 465 18.71 -29.54 6.40
C ARG A 465 18.30 -28.10 6.71
N GLN A 466 18.88 -27.13 6.01
CA GLN A 466 18.55 -25.70 6.21
C GLN A 466 17.04 -25.42 6.08
N SER A 467 16.32 -26.21 5.29
CA SER A 467 14.86 -26.15 5.11
C SER A 467 14.03 -26.62 6.31
N GLN A 468 14.66 -27.24 7.32
CA GLN A 468 13.98 -27.70 8.54
C GLN A 468 14.02 -26.66 9.66
N ILE A 469 14.60 -25.49 9.37
CA ILE A 469 14.83 -24.44 10.36
C ILE A 469 13.67 -23.45 10.27
N THR A 470 12.90 -23.35 11.35
CA THR A 470 11.78 -22.42 11.45
C THR A 470 12.12 -21.30 12.42
N PHE A 471 11.88 -20.06 12.01
CA PHE A 471 12.05 -18.89 12.87
C PHE A 471 10.74 -18.52 13.55
N LYS A 472 10.81 -18.23 14.85
CA LYS A 472 9.69 -17.67 15.62
C LYS A 472 10.12 -16.32 16.19
N ILE A 473 9.26 -15.31 16.06
CA ILE A 473 9.47 -14.03 16.74
C ILE A 473 9.29 -14.25 18.24
N VAL A 474 10.36 -14.09 19.00
CA VAL A 474 10.35 -14.15 20.48
C VAL A 474 9.98 -12.81 21.07
N LYS A 475 10.44 -11.71 20.45
CA LYS A 475 10.15 -10.34 20.86
C LYS A 475 10.03 -9.46 19.62
N TYR A 476 9.00 -8.63 19.59
CA TYR A 476 8.81 -7.63 18.54
C TYR A 476 9.81 -6.48 18.70
N PRO A 477 10.20 -5.82 17.60
CA PRO A 477 11.13 -4.69 17.67
C PRO A 477 10.47 -3.54 18.43
N GLN A 478 11.28 -2.70 19.08
CA GLN A 478 10.79 -1.53 19.83
C GLN A 478 10.20 -0.46 18.89
N SER A 479 10.58 -0.48 17.61
CA SER A 479 10.02 0.37 16.55
C SER A 479 9.87 -0.46 15.29
N GLY A 480 8.76 -0.28 14.57
CA GLY A 480 8.42 -1.08 13.40
C GLY A 480 7.61 -2.36 13.67
N GLN A 481 7.17 -3.03 12.61
CA GLN A 481 6.46 -4.30 12.65
C GLN A 481 7.20 -5.36 11.82
N LEU A 482 7.45 -6.52 12.42
CA LEU A 482 7.96 -7.70 11.71
C LEU A 482 6.76 -8.53 11.21
N LYS A 483 6.65 -8.70 9.89
CA LYS A 483 5.63 -9.54 9.24
C LYS A 483 6.27 -10.82 8.73
N ILE A 484 5.88 -11.96 9.31
CA ILE A 484 6.32 -13.28 8.85
C ILE A 484 5.33 -13.79 7.80
N ASP A 485 5.85 -14.10 6.62
CA ASP A 485 5.10 -14.60 5.49
C ASP A 485 5.37 -16.10 5.30
N VAL A 486 4.83 -16.95 6.20
CA VAL A 486 5.00 -18.41 6.11
C VAL A 486 3.93 -19.02 5.19
N PRO A 487 4.29 -19.70 4.09
CA PRO A 487 3.40 -20.67 3.48
C PRO A 487 3.34 -21.88 4.42
N THR A 488 2.31 -22.00 5.23
CA THR A 488 2.11 -23.21 6.05
C THR A 488 1.81 -24.40 5.13
N THR A 489 2.79 -25.28 4.95
CA THR A 489 2.62 -26.63 4.37
C THR A 489 2.75 -27.64 5.49
N GLN A 490 1.66 -28.35 5.81
CA GLN A 490 1.76 -29.54 6.65
C GLN A 490 2.17 -30.75 5.78
N LYS A 491 3.36 -31.28 6.10
CA LYS A 491 3.92 -32.62 5.86
C LYS A 491 3.24 -33.55 4.84
N LYS A 492 3.89 -33.69 3.67
CA LYS A 492 4.30 -34.99 3.06
C LYS A 492 5.37 -34.74 1.96
N ASN A 493 6.66 -34.86 2.34
CA ASN A 493 7.86 -35.03 1.48
C ASN A 493 8.18 -33.97 0.37
N PRO A 494 9.45 -33.87 -0.09
CA PRO A 494 10.16 -32.59 -0.11
C PRO A 494 10.18 -31.87 -1.47
N GLY A 495 9.67 -30.65 -1.49
CA GLY A 495 9.99 -29.60 -2.45
C GLY A 495 9.78 -28.25 -1.73
N ILE A 496 10.84 -27.48 -1.53
CA ILE A 496 10.90 -26.38 -0.55
C ILE A 496 10.64 -25.02 -1.22
N PRO A 497 9.73 -24.17 -0.69
CA PRO A 497 9.71 -22.74 -0.97
C PRO A 497 10.63 -21.97 -0.01
N ARG A 498 11.26 -20.89 -0.49
CA ARG A 498 12.10 -19.97 0.30
C ARG A 498 11.22 -19.09 1.22
N GLU A 499 11.50 -19.07 2.52
CA GLU A 499 10.91 -18.12 3.47
C GLU A 499 11.42 -16.69 3.18
N ARG A 500 10.50 -15.72 2.98
CA ARG A 500 10.81 -14.28 3.00
C ARG A 500 10.04 -13.66 4.16
N THR A 501 10.77 -13.08 5.11
CA THR A 501 10.21 -12.27 6.19
C THR A 501 10.37 -10.81 5.80
N SER A 502 9.45 -9.91 6.15
CA SER A 502 9.62 -8.46 5.92
C SER A 502 9.56 -7.68 7.23
N VAL A 503 10.27 -6.56 7.27
CA VAL A 503 10.26 -5.61 8.38
C VAL A 503 9.73 -4.29 7.85
N ASP A 504 8.69 -3.81 8.49
CA ASP A 504 8.17 -2.45 8.33
C ASP A 504 8.85 -1.62 9.43
N ALA A 505 9.59 -0.56 9.08
CA ALA A 505 10.01 0.41 10.09
C ALA A 505 8.89 1.43 10.26
N ALA A 506 8.55 1.70 11.52
CA ALA A 506 7.53 2.65 11.91
C ALA A 506 8.17 4.01 12.10
#